data_AF-A0A090T4P7-F1
#
_entry.id   AF-A0A090T4P7-F1
#
_cell.length_a   1.000
_cell.length_b   1.000
_cell.length_c   1.000
_cell.angle_alpha   90.00
_cell.angle_beta   90.00
_cell.angle_gamma   90.00
#
_symmetry.space_group_name_H-M   'P 1'
#
loop_
_entity.id
_entity.type
_entity.pdbx_description
1 polymer ?
#
loop_
_entity_poly.entity_id
_entity_poly.type
_entity_poly.pdbx_seq_one_letter_code
_entity_poly.pdbx_strand_id
1 'polypeptide(L)'
;MYQIGRCAGPCVSTIISDEEYDELVGLLRLFLQGKDKNVVQMLVEKMDEASRNLAFEQAAKYRDQIQAIRRVQEQQFVSEDSDDDMDVLGFAQENGVACVHILMIRQGKILGSRSHFPKIPNNTEQAEVFYSFLSQYYLNHSESRTIPTRIILNDGLVEDVNDMSKALTEIAGRKVVFHINPTGARGRYLKLSNTNALTAITTKINHKMTINQRFKALQEALSIENISRMECFDISHTMGENTIASCVVFNQEGPVKQEYRRYNITGITGGDDYAAMGQVLERRYSKQIDVDKIPDIIFIDGGKGQLNRAVDIVSEYWDDWPKRPLMMGIAKGVTRKPGLETLITPEGREFNLPSDAPALHLIQHIRDESHNHAIAGHRAKRAKARRTSPLEGIEGIGPKRRQSLLKYMGGLQELKRASVEEIAKVPGISKSLAENIYQALKQ
;
A
#
# COMPACT_ATOMS: atom_id res chain seq x y z
N MET A 1 2.67 21.88 -4.12
CA MET A 1 2.02 21.98 -2.78
C MET A 1 2.06 23.42 -2.26
N TYR A 2 3.22 24.09 -2.19
CA TYR A 2 3.28 25.51 -1.81
C TYR A 2 2.51 26.41 -2.79
N GLN A 3 2.74 26.24 -4.10
CA GLN A 3 2.05 26.99 -5.18
C GLN A 3 0.51 26.86 -5.20
N ILE A 4 -0.05 25.88 -4.50
CA ILE A 4 -1.50 25.65 -4.37
C ILE A 4 -2.00 25.95 -2.94
N GLY A 5 -1.20 26.63 -2.13
CA GLY A 5 -1.55 27.05 -0.77
C GLY A 5 -1.67 25.93 0.27
N ARG A 6 -1.18 24.71 -0.01
CA ARG A 6 -1.32 23.53 0.87
C ARG A 6 -0.06 23.18 1.67
N CYS A 7 0.99 23.98 1.57
CA CYS A 7 2.25 23.76 2.27
C CYS A 7 2.86 25.11 2.59
N ALA A 8 3.50 25.24 3.75
CA ALA A 8 4.20 26.46 4.17
C ALA A 8 5.54 26.69 3.45
N GLY A 9 6.04 25.69 2.71
CA GLY A 9 7.27 25.79 1.92
C GLY A 9 8.59 25.69 2.71
N PRO A 10 8.73 24.82 3.73
CA PRO A 10 9.93 24.76 4.57
C PRO A 10 11.19 24.30 3.82
N CYS A 11 11.04 23.74 2.62
CA CYS A 11 12.17 23.31 1.79
C CYS A 11 12.97 24.48 1.19
N VAL A 12 12.48 25.72 1.33
CA VAL A 12 13.11 26.93 0.82
C VAL A 12 13.14 27.98 1.94
N SER A 13 14.33 28.24 2.48
CA SER A 13 14.55 29.14 3.62
C SER A 13 14.18 30.60 3.37
N THR A 14 13.94 31.01 2.13
CA THR A 14 13.46 32.35 1.78
C THR A 14 11.94 32.51 1.88
N ILE A 15 11.20 31.42 2.09
CA ILE A 15 9.73 31.41 2.12
C ILE A 15 9.20 31.44 3.57
N ILE A 16 9.88 30.73 4.47
CA ILE A 16 9.55 30.66 5.90
C ILE A 16 10.84 30.45 6.69
N SER A 17 10.96 31.11 7.85
CA SER A 17 12.11 30.88 8.75
C SER A 17 11.97 29.55 9.49
N ASP A 18 13.09 29.00 9.97
CA ASP A 18 13.07 27.76 10.75
C ASP A 18 12.27 27.94 12.05
N GLU A 19 12.37 29.11 12.69
CA GLU A 19 11.61 29.45 13.90
C GLU A 19 10.10 29.54 13.64
N GLU A 20 9.68 30.20 12.55
CA GLU A 20 8.28 30.31 12.15
C GLU A 20 7.68 28.93 11.80
N TYR A 21 8.49 28.08 11.15
CA TYR A 21 8.07 26.72 10.81
C TYR A 21 7.94 25.84 12.06
N ASP A 22 8.91 25.89 12.97
CA ASP A 22 8.87 25.14 14.23
C ASP A 22 7.66 25.53 15.08
N GLU A 23 7.30 26.81 15.09
CA GLU A 23 6.11 27.29 15.77
C GLU A 23 4.81 26.74 15.14
N LEU A 24 4.72 26.74 13.80
CA LEU A 24 3.62 26.11 13.06
C LEU A 24 3.50 24.61 13.37
N VAL A 25 4.63 23.90 13.45
CA VAL A 25 4.68 22.49 13.84
C VAL A 25 4.25 22.31 15.29
N GLY A 26 4.63 23.22 16.18
CA GLY A 26 4.19 23.24 17.58
C GLY A 26 2.67 23.36 17.72
N LEU A 27 2.06 24.33 17.03
CA LEU A 27 0.61 24.50 16.99
C LEU A 27 -0.10 23.27 16.42
N LEU A 28 0.45 22.67 15.36
CA LEU A 28 -0.10 21.44 14.77
C LEU A 28 -0.03 20.26 15.75
N ARG A 29 1.08 20.09 16.49
CA ARG A 29 1.21 19.05 17.52
C ARG A 29 0.18 19.23 18.62
N LEU A 30 -0.03 20.45 19.11
CA LEU A 30 -1.03 20.75 20.14
C LEU A 30 -2.45 20.45 19.64
N PHE A 31 -2.76 20.80 18.40
CA PHE A 31 -4.05 20.49 17.77
C PHE A 31 -4.28 18.98 17.64
N LEU A 32 -3.29 18.22 17.15
CA LEU A 32 -3.39 16.76 17.04
C LEU A 32 -3.51 16.04 18.40
N GLN A 33 -3.02 16.67 19.47
CA GLN A 33 -3.19 16.21 20.85
C GLN A 33 -4.56 16.59 21.45
N GLY A 34 -5.43 17.28 20.69
CA GLY A 34 -6.74 17.72 21.16
C GLY A 34 -6.73 18.92 22.11
N LYS A 35 -5.60 19.64 22.22
CA LYS A 35 -5.49 20.88 23.02
C LYS A 35 -6.02 22.09 22.27
N ASP A 36 -7.21 21.91 21.70
CA ASP A 36 -7.79 22.75 20.68
C ASP A 36 -8.09 24.17 21.20
N LYS A 37 -8.53 24.27 22.45
CA LYS A 37 -8.74 25.56 23.15
C LYS A 37 -7.45 26.37 23.30
N ASN A 38 -6.34 25.69 23.59
CA ASN A 38 -5.03 26.34 23.78
C ASN A 38 -4.51 26.90 22.46
N VAL A 39 -4.66 26.14 21.37
CA VAL A 39 -4.26 26.59 20.02
C VAL A 39 -5.07 27.82 19.58
N VAL A 40 -6.39 27.80 19.80
CA VAL A 40 -7.25 28.95 19.49
C VAL A 40 -6.85 30.17 20.32
N GLN A 41 -6.59 30.00 21.62
CA GLN A 41 -6.18 31.10 22.51
C GLN A 41 -4.87 31.75 22.02
N MET A 42 -3.86 30.93 21.68
CA MET A 42 -2.58 31.43 21.14
C MET A 42 -2.77 32.19 19.81
N LEU A 43 -3.64 31.70 18.93
CA LEU A 43 -3.92 32.38 17.66
C LEU A 43 -4.70 33.69 17.85
N VAL A 44 -5.57 33.76 18.85
CA VAL A 44 -6.28 35.01 19.21
C VAL A 44 -5.30 36.05 19.73
N GLU A 45 -4.38 35.67 20.63
CA GLU A 45 -3.35 36.58 21.14
C GLU A 45 -2.46 37.13 20.01
N LYS A 46 -2.06 36.28 19.07
CA LYS A 46 -1.30 36.69 17.87
C LYS A 46 -2.09 37.57 16.92
N MET A 47 -3.38 37.30 16.75
CA MET A 47 -4.27 38.14 15.94
C MET A 47 -4.39 39.54 16.54
N ASP A 48 -4.57 39.63 17.86
CA ASP A 48 -4.68 40.89 18.60
C ASP A 48 -3.36 41.68 18.55
N GLU A 49 -2.23 41.01 18.72
CA GLU A 49 -0.90 41.63 18.58
C GLU A 49 -0.66 42.17 17.16
N ALA A 50 -0.96 41.38 16.12
CA ALA A 50 -0.87 41.82 14.74
C ALA A 50 -1.80 43.02 14.46
N SER A 51 -3.00 43.02 15.03
CA SER A 51 -3.94 44.14 14.93
C SER A 51 -3.42 45.41 15.62
N ARG A 52 -2.81 45.29 16.81
CA ARG A 52 -2.17 46.42 17.52
C ARG A 52 -1.00 47.00 16.74
N ASN A 53 -0.24 46.15 16.06
CA ASN A 53 0.87 46.55 15.20
C ASN A 53 0.43 47.01 13.80
N LEU A 54 -0.87 47.21 13.56
CA LEU A 54 -1.47 47.61 12.28
C LEU A 54 -1.17 46.66 11.10
N ALA A 55 -0.79 45.41 11.39
CA ALA A 55 -0.50 44.37 10.40
C ALA A 55 -1.78 43.59 10.03
N PHE A 56 -2.74 44.29 9.39
CA PHE A 56 -4.09 43.77 9.15
C PHE A 56 -4.14 42.50 8.29
N GLU A 57 -3.24 42.34 7.31
CA GLU A 57 -3.17 41.11 6.51
C GLU A 57 -2.78 39.89 7.35
N GLN A 58 -1.86 40.07 8.30
CA GLN A 58 -1.44 39.00 9.18
C GLN A 58 -2.53 38.67 10.22
N ALA A 59 -3.21 39.69 10.75
CA ALA A 59 -4.38 39.49 11.60
C ALA A 59 -5.51 38.74 10.87
N ALA A 60 -5.77 39.05 9.60
CA ALA A 60 -6.74 38.34 8.77
C ALA A 60 -6.36 36.86 8.60
N LYS A 61 -5.08 36.53 8.36
CA LYS A 61 -4.61 35.14 8.29
C LYS A 61 -4.88 34.36 9.59
N TYR A 62 -4.59 34.95 10.76
CA TYR A 62 -4.86 34.31 12.04
C TYR A 62 -6.36 34.11 12.29
N ARG A 63 -7.18 35.11 11.95
CA ARG A 63 -8.65 35.01 12.03
C ARG A 63 -9.18 33.84 11.19
N ASP A 64 -8.71 33.71 9.95
CA ASP A 64 -9.15 32.67 9.03
C ASP A 64 -8.70 31.28 9.52
N GLN A 65 -7.51 31.17 10.13
CA GLN A 65 -7.05 29.96 10.81
C GLN A 65 -7.92 29.59 12.01
N ILE A 66 -8.30 30.55 12.84
CA ILE A 66 -9.23 30.34 13.98
C ILE A 66 -10.57 29.79 13.47
N GLN A 67 -11.12 30.38 12.39
CA GLN A 67 -12.37 29.91 11.80
C GLN A 67 -12.25 28.50 11.22
N ALA A 68 -11.15 28.18 10.53
CA ALA A 68 -10.90 26.85 10.01
C ALA A 68 -10.82 25.80 11.13
N ILE A 69 -10.13 26.12 12.22
CA ILE A 69 -10.03 25.25 13.41
C ILE A 69 -11.41 25.04 14.04
N ARG A 70 -12.20 26.10 14.23
CA ARG A 70 -13.56 26.01 14.78
C ARG A 70 -14.49 25.17 13.90
N ARG A 71 -14.39 25.30 12.57
CA ARG A 71 -15.19 24.49 11.63
C ARG A 71 -14.85 23.00 11.71
N VAL A 72 -13.56 22.66 11.89
CA VAL A 72 -13.13 21.28 12.12
C VAL A 72 -13.62 20.77 13.48
N GLN A 73 -13.57 21.60 14.53
CA GLN A 73 -14.14 21.27 15.84
C GLN A 73 -15.65 21.01 15.76
N GLU A 74 -16.42 21.86 15.05
CA GLU A 74 -17.86 21.69 14.86
C GLU A 74 -18.20 20.38 14.13
N GLN A 75 -17.39 19.96 13.14
CA GLN A 75 -17.53 18.66 12.49
C GLN A 75 -17.14 17.48 13.40
N GLN A 76 -16.33 17.72 14.44
CA GLN A 76 -15.93 16.73 15.45
C GLN A 76 -16.88 16.71 16.67
N PHE A 77 -17.74 17.72 16.82
CA PHE A 77 -18.63 17.96 17.98
C PHE A 77 -19.90 17.11 17.99
N VAL A 78 -19.90 15.94 17.33
CA VAL A 78 -21.06 15.02 17.35
C VAL A 78 -21.12 14.22 18.67
N SER A 79 -20.16 14.40 19.57
CA SER A 79 -20.12 13.77 20.90
C SER A 79 -19.62 14.74 21.97
N GLU A 80 -20.49 15.63 22.45
CA GLU A 80 -20.39 16.05 23.84
C GLU A 80 -20.69 14.82 24.73
N ASP A 81 -19.87 14.61 25.75
CA ASP A 81 -20.02 13.62 26.83
C ASP A 81 -19.60 12.16 26.62
N SER A 82 -18.42 11.88 26.07
CA SER A 82 -17.72 10.67 26.55
C SER A 82 -16.21 10.64 26.31
N ASP A 83 -15.43 10.53 27.39
CA ASP A 83 -14.06 9.95 27.41
C ASP A 83 -14.06 8.43 27.09
N ASP A 84 -15.10 7.93 26.43
CA ASP A 84 -15.31 6.51 26.23
C ASP A 84 -14.59 6.01 24.98
N ASP A 85 -13.63 5.11 25.18
CA ASP A 85 -13.10 4.26 24.14
C ASP A 85 -14.15 3.22 23.73
N MET A 86 -14.61 3.28 22.47
CA MET A 86 -15.55 2.30 21.95
C MET A 86 -15.21 1.83 20.53
N ASP A 87 -15.45 0.56 20.27
CA ASP A 87 -15.48 0.04 18.90
C ASP A 87 -16.94 -0.22 18.52
N VAL A 88 -17.33 0.22 17.32
CA VAL A 88 -18.68 0.04 16.80
C VAL A 88 -18.65 -0.89 15.60
N LEU A 89 -19.24 -2.06 15.78
CA LEU A 89 -19.20 -3.18 14.85
C LEU A 89 -20.50 -3.23 14.05
N GLY A 90 -20.40 -2.97 12.75
CA GLY A 90 -21.46 -3.19 11.80
C GLY A 90 -21.29 -4.53 11.09
N PHE A 91 -22.38 -5.17 10.72
CA PHE A 91 -22.38 -6.46 10.05
C PHE A 91 -23.33 -6.48 8.85
N ALA A 92 -22.88 -7.08 7.75
CA ALA A 92 -23.70 -7.36 6.58
C ALA A 92 -23.28 -8.69 5.96
N GLN A 93 -24.25 -9.48 5.49
CA GLN A 93 -24.03 -10.74 4.80
C GLN A 93 -24.95 -10.87 3.58
N GLU A 94 -24.34 -11.12 2.42
CA GLU A 94 -25.02 -11.23 1.13
C GLU A 94 -24.27 -12.27 0.26
N ASN A 95 -25.00 -13.13 -0.45
CA ASN A 95 -24.45 -14.08 -1.43
C ASN A 95 -23.24 -14.90 -0.94
N GLY A 96 -23.27 -15.36 0.31
CA GLY A 96 -22.17 -16.17 0.91
C GLY A 96 -20.90 -15.36 1.23
N VAL A 97 -20.97 -14.03 1.20
CA VAL A 97 -19.92 -13.14 1.69
C VAL A 97 -20.43 -12.43 2.95
N ALA A 98 -19.55 -12.19 3.91
CA ALA A 98 -19.85 -11.41 5.10
C ALA A 98 -18.84 -10.26 5.20
N CYS A 99 -19.29 -9.14 5.75
CA CYS A 99 -18.47 -8.00 6.05
C CYS A 99 -18.72 -7.58 7.50
N VAL A 100 -17.65 -7.52 8.29
CA VAL A 100 -17.65 -6.87 9.61
C VAL A 100 -16.92 -5.53 9.46
N HIS A 101 -17.64 -4.42 9.64
CA HIS A 101 -17.05 -3.10 9.64
C HIS A 101 -16.81 -2.63 11.08
N ILE A 102 -15.60 -2.18 11.37
CA ILE A 102 -15.20 -1.71 12.69
C ILE A 102 -14.93 -0.23 12.60
N LEU A 103 -15.70 0.56 13.33
CA LEU A 103 -15.46 1.98 13.54
C LEU A 103 -14.82 2.17 14.92
N MET A 104 -13.59 2.65 14.95
CA MET A 104 -12.81 2.84 16.18
C MET A 104 -12.96 4.27 16.68
N ILE A 105 -13.53 4.43 17.87
CA ILE A 105 -13.76 5.72 18.51
C ILE A 105 -12.98 5.75 19.82
N ARG A 106 -12.18 6.80 20.04
CA ARG A 106 -11.43 7.02 21.28
C ARG A 106 -11.63 8.47 21.70
N GLN A 107 -11.99 8.71 22.97
CA GLN A 107 -12.28 10.06 23.49
C GLN A 107 -13.28 10.84 22.60
N GLY A 108 -14.34 10.16 22.12
CA GLY A 108 -15.35 10.73 21.22
C GLY A 108 -14.90 10.95 19.76
N LYS A 109 -13.60 10.81 19.45
CA LYS A 109 -13.06 11.01 18.10
C LYS A 109 -12.98 9.70 17.32
N ILE A 110 -13.37 9.71 16.06
CA ILE A 110 -13.17 8.57 15.14
C ILE A 110 -11.68 8.51 14.78
N LEU A 111 -10.97 7.49 15.26
CA LEU A 111 -9.56 7.26 14.89
C LEU A 111 -9.41 6.59 13.53
N GLY A 112 -10.43 5.84 13.10
CA GLY A 112 -10.45 5.21 11.80
C GLY A 112 -11.53 4.14 11.70
N SER A 113 -11.65 3.56 10.51
CA SER A 113 -12.53 2.43 10.28
C SER A 113 -11.91 1.40 9.35
N ARG A 114 -12.32 0.14 9.48
CA ARG A 114 -11.83 -0.98 8.65
C ARG A 114 -12.95 -1.96 8.36
N SER A 115 -13.02 -2.43 7.11
CA SER A 115 -13.90 -3.52 6.71
C SER A 115 -13.12 -4.83 6.64
N HIS A 116 -13.63 -5.85 7.32
CA HIS A 116 -13.07 -7.20 7.36
C HIS A 116 -14.03 -8.17 6.69
N PHE A 117 -13.48 -9.13 5.94
CA PHE A 117 -14.27 -10.11 5.20
C PHE A 117 -13.88 -11.53 5.65
N PRO A 118 -14.50 -12.06 6.71
CA PRO A 118 -14.21 -13.41 7.18
C PRO A 118 -14.56 -14.45 6.10
N LYS A 119 -13.82 -15.57 6.09
CA LYS A 119 -14.16 -16.72 5.25
C LYS A 119 -15.35 -17.44 5.88
N ILE A 120 -16.39 -17.70 5.08
CA ILE A 120 -17.59 -18.39 5.54
C ILE A 120 -17.54 -19.83 5.02
N PRO A 121 -17.48 -20.85 5.90
CA PRO A 121 -17.72 -22.23 5.51
C PRO A 121 -19.15 -22.42 4.96
N ASN A 122 -19.38 -23.47 4.19
CA ASN A 122 -20.74 -23.76 3.72
C ASN A 122 -21.65 -24.06 4.93
N ASN A 123 -22.88 -23.51 4.90
CA ASN A 123 -23.92 -23.73 5.91
C ASN A 123 -23.63 -23.15 7.33
N THR A 124 -22.82 -22.09 7.42
CA THR A 124 -22.56 -21.38 8.67
C THR A 124 -23.56 -20.25 8.91
N GLU A 125 -24.07 -20.14 10.15
CA GLU A 125 -25.00 -19.09 10.55
C GLU A 125 -24.30 -17.73 10.77
N GLN A 126 -25.06 -16.63 10.67
CA GLN A 126 -24.52 -15.27 10.81
C GLN A 126 -23.84 -15.04 12.17
N ALA A 127 -24.45 -15.52 13.25
CA ALA A 127 -23.93 -15.40 14.61
C ALA A 127 -22.59 -16.14 14.77
N GLU A 128 -22.48 -17.34 14.21
CA GLU A 128 -21.24 -18.14 14.27
C GLU A 128 -20.09 -17.45 13.51
N VAL A 129 -20.36 -16.92 12.31
CA VAL A 129 -19.37 -16.15 11.53
C VAL A 129 -18.88 -14.93 12.32
N PHE A 130 -19.82 -14.18 12.90
CA PHE A 130 -19.50 -12.97 13.64
C PHE A 130 -18.72 -13.28 14.93
N TYR A 131 -19.13 -14.31 15.66
CA TYR A 131 -18.47 -14.77 16.89
C TYR A 131 -17.04 -15.26 16.63
N SER A 132 -16.84 -16.06 15.58
CA SER A 132 -15.52 -16.53 15.16
C SER A 132 -14.60 -15.37 14.78
N PHE A 133 -15.12 -14.39 14.02
CA PHE A 133 -14.39 -13.18 13.68
C PHE A 133 -14.01 -12.36 14.92
N LEU A 134 -14.96 -12.11 15.83
CA LEU A 134 -14.72 -11.36 17.06
C LEU A 134 -13.62 -12.00 17.91
N SER A 135 -13.71 -13.31 18.10
CA SER A 135 -12.74 -14.11 18.85
C SER A 135 -11.36 -13.96 18.24
N GLN A 136 -11.23 -14.13 16.91
CA GLN A 136 -9.96 -13.95 16.22
C GLN A 136 -9.46 -12.50 16.26
N TYR A 137 -10.37 -11.52 16.23
CA TYR A 137 -10.00 -10.11 16.15
C TYR A 137 -9.47 -9.55 17.47
N TYR A 138 -10.09 -9.92 18.60
CA TYR A 138 -9.74 -9.40 19.92
C TYR A 138 -8.90 -10.35 20.78
N LEU A 139 -9.03 -11.68 20.64
CA LEU A 139 -8.31 -12.65 21.49
C LEU A 139 -6.95 -13.07 20.90
N ASN A 140 -6.72 -12.85 19.61
CA ASN A 140 -5.45 -13.24 18.99
C ASN A 140 -4.34 -12.25 19.38
N HIS A 141 -3.38 -12.72 20.19
CA HIS A 141 -2.29 -11.95 20.81
C HIS A 141 -1.22 -11.45 19.82
N SER A 142 -1.41 -11.67 18.52
CA SER A 142 -0.42 -11.40 17.48
C SER A 142 -0.23 -9.91 17.16
N GLU A 143 -1.14 -9.03 17.57
CA GLU A 143 -1.02 -7.58 17.36
C GLU A 143 -1.29 -6.81 18.65
N SER A 144 -0.47 -5.80 18.95
CA SER A 144 -0.62 -4.86 20.08
C SER A 144 -1.86 -3.98 19.92
N ARG A 145 -3.06 -4.58 19.91
CA ARG A 145 -4.35 -3.90 19.72
C ARG A 145 -4.93 -3.48 21.08
N THR A 146 -5.43 -2.26 21.15
CA THR A 146 -6.07 -1.73 22.36
C THR A 146 -7.55 -2.12 22.38
N ILE A 147 -7.91 -3.08 23.24
CA ILE A 147 -9.30 -3.48 23.48
C ILE A 147 -10.05 -2.30 24.10
N PRO A 148 -11.16 -1.80 23.52
CA PRO A 148 -11.89 -0.63 24.04
C PRO A 148 -12.61 -0.94 25.36
N THR A 149 -13.08 0.10 26.09
CA THR A 149 -13.95 -0.13 27.26
C THR A 149 -15.35 -0.54 26.85
N ARG A 150 -15.77 -0.21 25.62
CA ARG A 150 -17.09 -0.56 25.10
C ARG A 150 -17.03 -1.15 23.71
N ILE A 151 -17.88 -2.15 23.47
CA ILE A 151 -18.07 -2.73 22.14
C ILE A 151 -19.56 -2.63 21.80
N ILE A 152 -19.87 -2.04 20.65
CA ILE A 152 -21.24 -1.80 20.21
C ILE A 152 -21.53 -2.70 19.00
N LEU A 153 -22.65 -3.42 19.04
CA LEU A 153 -23.03 -4.36 17.98
C LEU A 153 -24.57 -4.48 17.82
N ASN A 154 -24.99 -5.10 16.72
CA ASN A 154 -26.39 -5.42 16.45
C ASN A 154 -26.86 -6.61 17.29
N ASP A 155 -28.15 -6.65 17.59
CA ASP A 155 -28.79 -7.79 18.24
C ASP A 155 -28.73 -9.07 17.38
N GLY A 156 -28.73 -10.23 18.04
CA GLY A 156 -28.72 -11.55 17.40
C GLY A 156 -27.39 -11.99 16.76
N LEU A 157 -26.30 -11.23 16.92
CA LEU A 157 -24.98 -11.58 16.38
C LEU A 157 -24.10 -12.38 17.34
N VAL A 158 -24.44 -12.40 18.63
CA VAL A 158 -23.71 -13.13 19.68
C VAL A 158 -24.73 -13.68 20.66
N GLU A 159 -24.73 -14.99 20.88
CA GLU A 159 -25.66 -15.66 21.81
C GLU A 159 -25.34 -15.34 23.27
N ASP A 160 -24.05 -15.44 23.67
CA ASP A 160 -23.60 -15.09 25.02
C ASP A 160 -22.51 -14.02 24.98
N VAL A 161 -22.96 -12.78 25.19
CA VAL A 161 -22.11 -11.61 25.27
C VAL A 161 -21.35 -11.53 26.61
N ASN A 162 -21.85 -12.19 27.66
CA ASN A 162 -21.26 -12.10 28.99
C ASN A 162 -19.93 -12.84 29.08
N ASP A 163 -19.83 -14.01 28.46
CA ASP A 163 -18.59 -14.79 28.48
C ASP A 163 -17.47 -14.12 27.69
N MET A 164 -17.81 -13.56 26.51
CA MET A 164 -16.87 -12.74 25.73
C MET A 164 -16.44 -11.49 26.51
N SER A 165 -17.38 -10.83 27.19
CA SER A 165 -17.11 -9.66 28.03
C SER A 165 -16.13 -9.96 29.17
N LYS A 166 -16.29 -11.10 29.85
CA LYS A 166 -15.37 -11.57 30.90
C LYS A 166 -13.97 -11.83 30.33
N ALA A 167 -13.88 -12.59 29.24
CA ALA A 167 -12.60 -12.93 28.61
C ALA A 167 -11.84 -11.66 28.15
N LEU A 168 -12.53 -10.72 27.52
CA LEU A 168 -11.93 -9.46 27.09
C LEU A 168 -11.55 -8.56 28.26
N THR A 169 -12.33 -8.57 29.34
CA THR A 169 -12.01 -7.83 30.57
C THR A 169 -10.73 -8.34 31.22
N GLU A 170 -10.54 -9.66 31.27
CA GLU A 170 -9.33 -10.29 31.81
C GLU A 170 -8.09 -9.94 30.98
N ILE A 171 -8.18 -10.03 29.65
CA ILE A 171 -7.07 -9.69 28.74
C ILE A 171 -6.75 -8.19 28.77
N ALA A 172 -7.77 -7.33 28.78
CA ALA A 172 -7.60 -5.89 28.74
C ALA A 172 -7.13 -5.29 30.08
N GLY A 173 -7.27 -6.01 31.19
CA GLY A 173 -7.03 -5.51 32.54
C GLY A 173 -7.99 -4.39 32.97
N ARG A 174 -9.10 -4.20 32.24
CA ARG A 174 -10.14 -3.18 32.50
C ARG A 174 -11.49 -3.71 32.07
N LYS A 175 -12.56 -3.22 32.72
CA LYS A 175 -13.93 -3.65 32.41
C LYS A 175 -14.30 -3.30 30.95
N VAL A 176 -14.60 -4.33 30.17
CA VAL A 176 -15.16 -4.23 28.82
C VAL A 176 -16.66 -4.44 28.92
N VAL A 177 -17.45 -3.59 28.25
CA VAL A 177 -18.92 -3.69 28.26
C VAL A 177 -19.44 -3.72 26.84
N PHE A 178 -20.30 -4.68 26.55
CA PHE A 178 -21.01 -4.73 25.29
C PHE A 178 -22.33 -3.97 25.37
N HIS A 179 -22.64 -3.22 24.31
CA HIS A 179 -23.91 -2.54 24.13
C HIS A 179 -24.58 -3.01 22.86
N ILE A 180 -25.75 -3.62 23.01
CA ILE A 180 -26.55 -4.16 21.92
C ILE A 180 -27.59 -3.11 21.51
N ASN A 181 -27.69 -2.82 20.20
CA ASN A 181 -28.67 -1.89 19.61
C ASN A 181 -28.87 -0.58 20.42
N PRO A 182 -27.80 0.19 20.70
CA PRO A 182 -27.94 1.42 21.47
C PRO A 182 -28.73 2.48 20.69
N THR A 183 -29.36 3.39 21.42
CA THR A 183 -30.05 4.56 20.87
C THR A 183 -29.16 5.82 20.94
N GLY A 184 -29.67 6.96 20.46
CA GLY A 184 -28.97 8.24 20.55
C GLY A 184 -27.68 8.32 19.71
N ALA A 185 -26.64 8.97 20.24
CA ALA A 185 -25.37 9.15 19.54
C ALA A 185 -24.69 7.82 19.17
N ARG A 186 -24.69 6.85 20.11
CA ARG A 186 -24.16 5.49 19.90
C ARG A 186 -24.91 4.73 18.81
N GLY A 187 -26.24 4.87 18.77
CA GLY A 187 -27.07 4.31 17.70
C GLY A 187 -26.76 4.88 16.31
N ARG A 188 -26.42 6.18 16.21
CA ARG A 188 -25.96 6.79 14.95
C ARG A 188 -24.66 6.17 14.46
N TYR A 189 -23.70 5.90 15.35
CA TYR A 189 -22.47 5.20 14.97
C TYR A 189 -22.73 3.77 14.52
N LEU A 190 -23.64 3.05 15.19
CA LEU A 190 -23.99 1.69 14.78
C LEU A 190 -24.64 1.68 13.39
N LYS A 191 -25.57 2.60 13.14
CA LYS A 191 -26.18 2.79 11.83
C LYS A 191 -25.14 3.10 10.75
N LEU A 192 -24.21 4.01 11.02
CA LEU A 192 -23.11 4.34 10.10
C LEU A 192 -22.23 3.10 9.82
N SER A 193 -21.88 2.35 10.86
CA SER A 193 -21.06 1.14 10.73
C SER A 193 -21.76 0.07 9.88
N ASN A 194 -23.08 -0.12 10.06
CA ASN A 194 -23.89 -1.02 9.23
C ASN A 194 -23.99 -0.56 7.77
N THR A 195 -24.21 0.73 7.51
CA THR A 195 -24.20 1.27 6.14
C THR A 195 -22.85 1.06 5.46
N ASN A 196 -21.75 1.24 6.19
CA ASN A 196 -20.41 1.00 5.66
C ASN A 196 -20.14 -0.50 5.41
N ALA A 197 -20.62 -1.38 6.30
CA ALA A 197 -20.54 -2.83 6.09
C ALA A 197 -21.27 -3.25 4.81
N LEU A 198 -22.50 -2.74 4.62
CA LEU A 198 -23.31 -2.98 3.42
C LEU A 198 -22.62 -2.44 2.15
N THR A 199 -22.13 -1.20 2.19
CA THR A 199 -21.43 -0.60 1.04
C THR A 199 -20.18 -1.39 0.68
N ALA A 200 -19.42 -1.84 1.68
CA ALA A 200 -18.20 -2.61 1.48
C ALA A 200 -18.47 -4.00 0.90
N ILE A 201 -19.51 -4.71 1.37
CA ILE A 201 -19.89 -6.02 0.81
C ILE A 201 -20.43 -5.88 -0.62
N THR A 202 -21.31 -4.92 -0.89
CA THR A 202 -21.84 -4.69 -2.25
C THR A 202 -20.70 -4.37 -3.23
N THR A 203 -19.75 -3.51 -2.82
CA THR A 203 -18.57 -3.19 -3.63
C THR A 203 -17.74 -4.44 -3.92
N LYS A 204 -17.51 -5.29 -2.92
CA LYS A 204 -16.74 -6.52 -3.07
C LYS A 204 -17.44 -7.55 -3.97
N ILE A 205 -18.74 -7.73 -3.81
CA ILE A 205 -19.55 -8.62 -4.65
C ILE A 205 -19.52 -8.14 -6.10
N ASN A 206 -19.78 -6.84 -6.34
CA ASN A 206 -19.74 -6.27 -7.68
C ASN A 206 -18.38 -6.44 -8.34
N HIS A 207 -17.30 -6.22 -7.58
CA HIS A 207 -15.94 -6.44 -8.07
C HIS A 207 -15.70 -7.91 -8.47
N LYS A 208 -16.12 -8.86 -7.64
CA LYS A 208 -16.03 -10.30 -7.94
C LYS A 208 -16.86 -10.70 -9.16
N MET A 209 -18.08 -10.16 -9.29
CA MET A 209 -18.94 -10.38 -10.46
C MET A 209 -18.31 -9.83 -11.74
N THR A 210 -17.75 -8.62 -11.69
CA THR A 210 -17.05 -8.02 -12.84
C THR A 210 -15.85 -8.87 -13.27
N ILE A 211 -15.04 -9.35 -12.32
CA ILE A 211 -13.90 -10.24 -12.63
C ILE A 211 -14.42 -11.54 -13.26
N ASN A 212 -15.41 -12.19 -12.66
CA ASN A 212 -15.97 -13.44 -13.18
C ASN A 212 -16.52 -13.28 -14.61
N GLN A 213 -17.24 -12.19 -14.88
CA GLN A 213 -17.72 -11.88 -16.23
C GLN A 213 -16.58 -11.74 -17.24
N ARG A 214 -15.48 -11.09 -16.85
CA ARG A 214 -14.30 -10.96 -17.73
C ARG A 214 -13.59 -12.31 -17.96
N PHE A 215 -13.51 -13.17 -16.94
CA PHE A 215 -12.98 -14.54 -17.08
C PHE A 215 -13.83 -15.36 -18.04
N LYS A 216 -15.17 -15.35 -17.89
CA LYS A 216 -16.08 -16.03 -18.82
C LYS A 216 -15.94 -15.54 -20.25
N ALA A 217 -15.88 -14.22 -20.45
CA ALA A 217 -15.65 -13.65 -21.76
C ALA A 217 -14.29 -14.09 -22.36
N LEU A 218 -13.25 -14.23 -21.53
CA LEU A 218 -11.95 -14.73 -21.98
C LEU A 218 -11.98 -16.23 -22.34
N GLN A 219 -12.68 -17.03 -21.52
CA GLN A 219 -12.93 -18.46 -21.79
C GLN A 219 -13.64 -18.66 -23.13
N GLU A 220 -14.70 -17.89 -23.38
CA GLU A 220 -15.44 -17.90 -24.65
C GLU A 220 -14.56 -17.45 -25.82
N ALA A 221 -13.83 -16.34 -25.67
CA ALA A 221 -12.97 -15.81 -26.73
C ALA A 221 -11.82 -16.76 -27.11
N LEU A 222 -11.28 -17.51 -26.16
CA LEU A 222 -10.18 -18.45 -26.37
C LEU A 222 -10.64 -19.91 -26.54
N SER A 223 -11.95 -20.18 -26.42
CA SER A 223 -12.53 -21.53 -26.43
C SER A 223 -11.90 -22.48 -25.39
N ILE A 224 -11.70 -21.98 -24.17
CA ILE A 224 -11.13 -22.72 -23.04
C ILE A 224 -12.22 -22.97 -22.00
N GLU A 225 -12.40 -24.22 -21.57
CA GLU A 225 -13.46 -24.59 -20.63
C GLU A 225 -13.26 -23.99 -19.24
N ASN A 226 -12.05 -24.02 -18.68
CA ASN A 226 -11.77 -23.52 -17.34
C ASN A 226 -10.46 -22.73 -17.29
N ILE A 227 -10.51 -21.53 -16.71
CA ILE A 227 -9.33 -20.73 -16.37
C ILE A 227 -9.35 -20.53 -14.84
N SER A 228 -8.44 -21.22 -14.17
CA SER A 228 -8.22 -21.14 -12.72
C SER A 228 -7.07 -20.18 -12.38
N ARG A 229 -6.03 -20.16 -13.21
CA ARG A 229 -4.77 -19.45 -12.95
C ARG A 229 -4.16 -18.91 -14.24
N MET A 230 -3.71 -17.67 -14.21
CA MET A 230 -2.95 -17.04 -15.29
C MET A 230 -1.69 -16.39 -14.74
N GLU A 231 -0.60 -16.45 -15.51
CA GLU A 231 0.63 -15.74 -15.20
C GLU A 231 0.96 -14.76 -16.34
N CYS A 232 1.54 -13.62 -16.01
CA CYS A 232 2.02 -12.67 -17.01
C CYS A 232 3.44 -12.23 -16.71
N PHE A 233 4.28 -12.20 -17.75
CA PHE A 233 5.67 -11.80 -17.69
C PHE A 233 5.91 -10.54 -18.49
N ASP A 234 6.57 -9.55 -17.87
CA ASP A 234 7.03 -8.31 -18.51
C ASP A 234 8.52 -8.10 -18.21
N ILE A 235 9.28 -7.71 -19.23
CA ILE A 235 10.70 -7.38 -19.14
C ILE A 235 10.86 -5.88 -19.19
N SER A 236 11.37 -5.31 -18.10
CA SER A 236 11.62 -3.88 -18.00
C SER A 236 13.10 -3.56 -18.13
N HIS A 237 13.41 -2.71 -19.10
CA HIS A 237 14.73 -2.11 -19.28
C HIS A 237 14.71 -0.66 -18.84
N THR A 238 15.68 -0.27 -18.02
CA THR A 238 16.02 1.14 -17.77
C THR A 238 17.44 1.36 -18.26
N MET A 239 17.64 2.35 -19.14
CA MET A 239 18.96 2.63 -19.70
C MET A 239 19.97 2.89 -18.57
N GLY A 240 21.01 2.05 -18.49
CA GLY A 240 22.08 2.14 -17.49
C GLY A 240 21.86 1.34 -16.19
N GLU A 241 20.75 0.61 -16.03
CA GLU A 241 20.49 -0.26 -14.86
C GLU A 241 20.31 -1.74 -15.27
N ASN A 242 20.43 -2.66 -14.31
CA ASN A 242 20.16 -4.08 -14.56
C ASN A 242 18.69 -4.30 -14.94
N THR A 243 18.47 -5.11 -15.97
CA THR A 243 17.15 -5.56 -16.41
C THR A 243 16.40 -6.28 -15.28
N ILE A 244 15.11 -5.96 -15.14
CA ILE A 244 14.22 -6.59 -14.17
C ILE A 244 13.05 -7.19 -14.93
N ALA A 245 12.77 -8.45 -14.67
CA ALA A 245 11.54 -9.08 -15.10
C ALA A 245 10.53 -9.15 -13.96
N SER A 246 9.26 -9.01 -14.31
CA SER A 246 8.14 -9.18 -13.39
C SER A 246 7.32 -10.40 -13.79
N CYS A 247 6.78 -11.07 -12.79
CA CYS A 247 5.79 -12.13 -12.95
C CYS A 247 4.62 -11.80 -12.02
N VAL A 248 3.44 -11.62 -12.59
CA VAL A 248 2.20 -11.43 -11.84
C VAL A 248 1.27 -12.61 -12.03
N VAL A 249 0.44 -12.86 -11.03
CA VAL A 249 -0.42 -14.04 -10.94
C VAL A 249 -1.85 -13.58 -10.77
N PHE A 250 -2.76 -14.15 -11.57
CA PHE A 250 -4.20 -13.93 -11.47
C PHE A 250 -4.92 -15.25 -11.27
N ASN A 251 -5.97 -15.23 -10.45
CA ASN A 251 -6.92 -16.32 -10.30
C ASN A 251 -8.36 -15.80 -10.49
N GLN A 252 -9.36 -16.64 -10.32
CA GLN A 252 -10.77 -16.28 -10.47
C GLN A 252 -11.27 -15.19 -9.50
N GLU A 253 -10.50 -14.86 -8.45
CA GLU A 253 -10.77 -13.73 -7.54
C GLU A 253 -10.02 -12.45 -7.93
N GLY A 254 -9.15 -12.51 -8.94
CA GLY A 254 -8.36 -11.39 -9.45
C GLY A 254 -6.85 -11.54 -9.17
N PRO A 255 -6.14 -10.41 -8.97
CA PRO A 255 -4.68 -10.42 -8.81
C PRO A 255 -4.22 -11.01 -7.46
N VAL A 256 -3.33 -12.00 -7.49
CA VAL A 256 -2.79 -12.72 -6.31
C VAL A 256 -1.43 -12.12 -5.91
N LYS A 257 -1.46 -10.93 -5.31
CA LYS A 257 -0.26 -10.12 -5.01
C LYS A 257 0.83 -10.82 -4.20
N GLN A 258 0.47 -11.75 -3.32
CA GLN A 258 1.42 -12.52 -2.51
C GLN A 258 2.32 -13.45 -3.35
N GLU A 259 1.85 -13.84 -4.53
CA GLU A 259 2.56 -14.71 -5.45
C GLU A 259 3.35 -13.96 -6.53
N TYR A 260 3.28 -12.62 -6.55
CA TYR A 260 4.06 -11.85 -7.50
C TYR A 260 5.56 -12.02 -7.24
N ARG A 261 6.33 -12.07 -8.32
CA ARG A 261 7.78 -12.21 -8.24
C ARG A 261 8.46 -11.19 -9.15
N ARG A 262 9.64 -10.76 -8.70
CA ARG A 262 10.59 -9.99 -9.51
C ARG A 262 11.85 -10.78 -9.66
N TYR A 263 12.38 -10.82 -10.87
CA TYR A 263 13.62 -11.51 -11.19
C TYR A 263 14.63 -10.46 -11.64
N ASN A 264 15.73 -10.36 -10.91
CA ASN A 264 16.89 -9.62 -11.38
C ASN A 264 17.57 -10.45 -12.46
N ILE A 265 17.75 -9.85 -13.63
CA ILE A 265 18.41 -10.44 -14.79
C ILE A 265 19.88 -10.08 -14.73
N THR A 266 20.75 -11.07 -14.94
CA THR A 266 22.21 -10.92 -14.83
C THR A 266 22.89 -11.73 -15.91
N GLY A 267 24.03 -11.20 -16.42
CA GLY A 267 24.86 -11.92 -17.40
C GLY A 267 24.33 -11.90 -18.82
N ILE A 268 23.44 -10.95 -19.15
CA ILE A 268 22.83 -10.81 -20.48
C ILE A 268 23.26 -9.48 -21.08
N THR A 269 23.52 -9.47 -22.39
CA THR A 269 23.80 -8.25 -23.16
C THR A 269 22.64 -7.27 -23.00
N GLY A 270 22.93 -6.01 -22.69
CA GLY A 270 21.90 -4.99 -22.50
C GLY A 270 21.00 -4.87 -23.73
N GLY A 271 19.68 -5.05 -23.56
CA GLY A 271 18.68 -4.99 -24.63
C GLY A 271 18.38 -6.33 -25.32
N ASP A 272 18.93 -7.45 -24.83
CA ASP A 272 18.50 -8.78 -25.26
C ASP A 272 17.32 -9.29 -24.41
N ASP A 273 16.14 -8.80 -24.75
CA ASP A 273 14.89 -9.13 -24.07
C ASP A 273 14.53 -10.62 -24.26
N TYR A 274 15.00 -11.27 -25.32
CA TYR A 274 14.75 -12.70 -25.58
C TYR A 274 15.48 -13.58 -24.57
N ALA A 275 16.77 -13.31 -24.35
CA ALA A 275 17.55 -14.01 -23.35
C ALA A 275 17.03 -13.72 -21.94
N ALA A 276 16.64 -12.47 -21.67
CA ALA A 276 16.06 -12.09 -20.37
C ALA A 276 14.75 -12.84 -20.09
N MET A 277 13.86 -12.94 -21.07
CA MET A 277 12.63 -13.74 -20.96
C MET A 277 12.94 -15.20 -20.62
N GLY A 278 13.92 -15.78 -21.33
CA GLY A 278 14.27 -17.17 -21.11
C GLY A 278 14.79 -17.46 -19.71
N GLN A 279 15.71 -16.64 -19.21
CA GLN A 279 16.25 -16.78 -17.86
C GLN A 279 15.15 -16.71 -16.78
N VAL A 280 14.08 -15.95 -17.00
CA VAL A 280 12.99 -15.80 -16.04
C VAL A 280 12.11 -17.03 -15.99
N LEU A 281 11.73 -17.53 -17.17
CA LEU A 281 10.88 -18.70 -17.31
C LEU A 281 11.59 -19.95 -16.78
N GLU A 282 12.87 -20.13 -17.11
CA GLU A 282 13.71 -21.18 -16.52
C GLU A 282 13.72 -21.07 -14.99
N ARG A 283 13.98 -19.88 -14.43
CA ARG A 283 14.00 -19.71 -12.96
C ARG A 283 12.64 -19.92 -12.30
N ARG A 284 11.54 -19.63 -12.99
CA ARG A 284 10.18 -19.80 -12.50
C ARG A 284 9.78 -21.28 -12.49
N TYR A 285 10.08 -22.00 -13.57
CA TYR A 285 9.56 -23.34 -13.87
C TYR A 285 10.56 -24.48 -13.64
N SER A 286 11.87 -24.22 -13.53
CA SER A 286 12.89 -25.24 -13.19
C SER A 286 12.74 -25.84 -11.79
N LYS A 287 11.98 -25.21 -10.91
CA LYS A 287 11.67 -25.74 -9.59
C LYS A 287 10.40 -26.58 -9.67
N GLN A 288 10.32 -27.62 -8.86
CA GLN A 288 9.09 -28.38 -8.70
C GLN A 288 7.93 -27.45 -8.31
N ILE A 289 6.87 -27.46 -9.10
CA ILE A 289 5.69 -26.63 -8.93
C ILE A 289 4.53 -27.54 -8.52
N ASP A 290 3.80 -27.13 -7.49
CA ASP A 290 2.55 -27.79 -7.11
C ASP A 290 1.57 -27.77 -8.28
N VAL A 291 0.84 -28.86 -8.50
CA VAL A 291 -0.11 -29.00 -9.62
C VAL A 291 -1.08 -27.81 -9.72
N ASP A 292 -1.55 -27.31 -8.57
CA ASP A 292 -2.48 -26.18 -8.47
C ASP A 292 -1.89 -24.83 -8.90
N LYS A 293 -0.55 -24.72 -8.94
CA LYS A 293 0.19 -23.52 -9.32
C LYS A 293 0.62 -23.51 -10.78
N ILE A 294 0.33 -24.57 -11.52
CA ILE A 294 0.56 -24.61 -12.97
C ILE A 294 -0.52 -23.73 -13.62
N PRO A 295 -0.15 -22.70 -14.39
CA PRO A 295 -1.11 -21.79 -15.01
C PRO A 295 -1.89 -22.48 -16.14
N ASP A 296 -3.10 -21.99 -16.41
CA ASP A 296 -3.87 -22.34 -17.60
C ASP A 296 -3.45 -21.47 -18.80
N ILE A 297 -3.03 -20.22 -18.54
CA ILE A 297 -2.54 -19.28 -19.55
C ILE A 297 -1.28 -18.58 -19.05
N ILE A 298 -0.28 -18.48 -19.92
CA ILE A 298 0.91 -17.67 -19.71
C ILE A 298 0.92 -16.55 -20.75
N PHE A 299 0.83 -15.31 -20.27
CA PHE A 299 0.94 -14.11 -21.07
C PHE A 299 2.37 -13.57 -21.08
N ILE A 300 2.86 -13.22 -22.26
CA ILE A 300 4.15 -12.58 -22.47
C ILE A 300 3.88 -11.16 -22.98
N ASP A 301 4.24 -10.11 -22.23
CA ASP A 301 4.16 -8.71 -22.73
C ASP A 301 5.27 -8.51 -23.76
N GLY A 302 4.93 -8.81 -25.01
CA GLY A 302 5.92 -9.10 -26.02
C GLY A 302 5.37 -9.55 -27.35
N GLY A 303 6.15 -9.28 -28.41
CA GLY A 303 5.85 -9.73 -29.77
C GLY A 303 6.14 -11.21 -29.99
N LYS A 304 5.87 -11.67 -31.23
CA LYS A 304 6.01 -13.08 -31.65
C LYS A 304 7.36 -13.72 -31.28
N GLY A 305 8.48 -13.01 -31.40
CA GLY A 305 9.79 -13.58 -31.07
C GLY A 305 9.92 -13.94 -29.58
N GLN A 306 9.41 -13.07 -28.68
CA GLN A 306 9.52 -13.28 -27.23
C GLN A 306 8.60 -14.42 -26.80
N LEU A 307 7.41 -14.48 -27.42
CA LEU A 307 6.49 -15.59 -27.26
C LEU A 307 7.11 -16.92 -27.70
N ASN A 308 7.70 -16.99 -28.90
CA ASN A 308 8.30 -18.23 -29.40
C ASN A 308 9.43 -18.71 -28.50
N ARG A 309 10.31 -17.80 -28.06
CA ARG A 309 11.37 -18.15 -27.11
C ARG A 309 10.81 -18.65 -25.78
N ALA A 310 9.71 -18.07 -25.31
CA ALA A 310 9.03 -18.52 -24.11
C ALA A 310 8.43 -19.92 -24.28
N VAL A 311 7.85 -20.22 -25.45
CA VAL A 311 7.30 -21.54 -25.79
C VAL A 311 8.39 -22.60 -25.77
N ASP A 312 9.53 -22.33 -26.42
CA ASP A 312 10.66 -23.28 -26.47
C ASP A 312 11.05 -23.75 -25.07
N ILE A 313 11.18 -22.80 -24.14
CA ILE A 313 11.61 -23.07 -22.76
C ILE A 313 10.52 -23.75 -21.93
N VAL A 314 9.28 -23.24 -22.00
CA VAL A 314 8.19 -23.79 -21.18
C VAL A 314 7.81 -25.20 -21.67
N SER A 315 8.00 -25.50 -22.96
CA SER A 315 7.69 -26.80 -23.53
C SER A 315 8.55 -27.94 -22.98
N GLU A 316 9.75 -27.65 -22.49
CA GLU A 316 10.63 -28.63 -21.83
C GLU A 316 9.99 -29.22 -20.56
N TYR A 317 9.04 -28.51 -19.94
CA TYR A 317 8.37 -28.92 -18.70
C TYR A 317 7.00 -29.57 -18.93
N TRP A 318 6.50 -29.64 -20.17
CA TRP A 318 5.13 -30.10 -20.44
C TRP A 318 4.91 -31.58 -20.12
N ASP A 319 5.95 -32.41 -20.21
CA ASP A 319 5.84 -33.84 -19.91
C ASP A 319 5.71 -34.10 -18.40
N ASP A 320 6.19 -33.18 -17.56
CA ASP A 320 6.07 -33.24 -16.10
C ASP A 320 4.75 -32.64 -15.59
N TRP A 321 3.99 -31.96 -16.45
CA TRP A 321 2.79 -31.23 -16.07
C TRP A 321 1.50 -31.97 -16.46
N PRO A 322 0.48 -31.99 -15.60
CA PRO A 322 -0.81 -32.61 -15.92
C PRO A 322 -1.63 -31.79 -16.94
N LYS A 323 -1.20 -30.57 -17.28
CA LYS A 323 -1.83 -29.71 -18.28
C LYS A 323 -0.79 -28.83 -18.96
N ARG A 324 -1.10 -28.44 -20.20
CA ARG A 324 -0.26 -27.54 -21.02
C ARG A 324 -0.88 -26.14 -21.00
N PRO A 325 -0.18 -25.12 -20.47
CA PRO A 325 -0.68 -23.77 -20.49
C PRO A 325 -0.80 -23.24 -21.92
N LEU A 326 -1.83 -22.46 -22.20
CA LEU A 326 -1.91 -21.68 -23.42
C LEU A 326 -0.90 -20.52 -23.35
N MET A 327 0.01 -20.45 -24.32
CA MET A 327 1.02 -19.40 -24.40
C MET A 327 0.51 -18.27 -25.31
N MET A 328 0.48 -17.04 -24.81
CA MET A 328 -0.06 -15.88 -25.55
C MET A 328 0.88 -14.68 -25.46
N GLY A 329 1.20 -14.07 -26.58
CA GLY A 329 1.90 -12.78 -26.64
C GLY A 329 0.91 -11.62 -26.59
N ILE A 330 1.22 -10.57 -25.85
CA ILE A 330 0.46 -9.32 -25.84
C ILE A 330 1.31 -8.27 -26.54
N ALA A 331 0.93 -7.90 -27.77
CA ALA A 331 1.60 -6.86 -28.52
C ALA A 331 0.84 -5.53 -28.43
N LYS A 332 1.58 -4.43 -28.31
CA LYS A 332 1.03 -3.07 -28.52
C LYS A 332 0.71 -2.94 -30.01
N GLY A 333 -0.58 -2.91 -30.37
CA GLY A 333 -1.00 -2.88 -31.77
C GLY A 333 -0.41 -1.70 -32.56
N VAL A 334 -0.56 -1.78 -33.89
CA VAL A 334 0.06 -0.92 -34.91
C VAL A 334 0.06 0.60 -34.65
N THR A 335 -0.88 1.13 -33.85
CA THR A 335 -1.00 2.57 -33.58
C THR A 335 -0.44 3.01 -32.21
N ARG A 336 0.14 2.11 -31.40
CA ARG A 336 0.62 2.39 -30.03
C ARG A 336 -0.40 3.09 -29.12
N LYS A 337 -1.70 3.05 -29.45
CA LYS A 337 -2.78 3.58 -28.62
C LYS A 337 -3.22 2.51 -27.60
N PRO A 338 -3.37 2.86 -26.31
CA PRO A 338 -4.01 1.98 -25.34
C PRO A 338 -5.41 1.56 -25.84
N GLY A 339 -5.78 0.28 -25.72
CA GLY A 339 -7.08 -0.23 -26.21
C GLY A 339 -7.04 -1.03 -27.52
N LEU A 340 -5.89 -1.15 -28.17
CA LEU A 340 -5.68 -1.93 -29.39
C LEU A 340 -4.56 -2.96 -29.18
N GLU A 341 -4.69 -3.80 -28.16
CA GLU A 341 -3.74 -4.87 -27.94
C GLU A 341 -4.07 -6.02 -28.87
N THR A 342 -3.04 -6.55 -29.53
CA THR A 342 -3.17 -7.72 -30.40
C THR A 342 -2.60 -8.91 -29.64
N LEU A 343 -3.42 -9.93 -29.51
CA LEU A 343 -3.01 -11.21 -28.95
C LEU A 343 -2.37 -12.04 -30.04
N ILE A 344 -1.20 -12.62 -29.75
CA ILE A 344 -0.44 -13.43 -30.70
C ILE A 344 -0.33 -14.85 -30.15
N THR A 345 -0.65 -15.86 -30.95
CA THR A 345 -0.38 -17.26 -30.61
C THR A 345 1.00 -17.70 -31.14
N PRO A 346 1.57 -18.82 -30.64
CA PRO A 346 2.86 -19.33 -31.12
C PRO A 346 2.87 -19.62 -32.63
N GLU A 347 1.73 -20.02 -33.19
CA GLU A 347 1.56 -20.24 -34.64
C GLU A 347 1.58 -18.93 -35.44
N GLY A 348 1.58 -17.78 -34.76
CA GLY A 348 1.55 -16.45 -35.35
C GLY A 348 0.16 -15.99 -35.76
N ARG A 349 -0.90 -16.61 -35.24
CA ARG A 349 -2.27 -16.09 -35.41
C ARG A 349 -2.44 -14.87 -34.52
N GLU A 350 -3.01 -13.82 -35.09
CA GLU A 350 -3.34 -12.59 -34.38
C GLU A 350 -4.83 -12.56 -34.06
N PHE A 351 -5.16 -12.35 -32.79
CA PHE A 351 -6.52 -12.19 -32.30
C PHE A 351 -6.69 -10.73 -31.86
N ASN A 352 -7.62 -10.05 -32.51
CA ASN A 352 -8.01 -8.69 -32.15
C ASN A 352 -9.37 -8.75 -31.48
N LEU A 353 -9.44 -8.28 -30.24
CA LEU A 353 -10.69 -8.16 -29.51
C LEU A 353 -11.24 -6.73 -29.65
N PRO A 354 -12.57 -6.53 -29.70
CA PRO A 354 -13.17 -5.21 -29.61
C PRO A 354 -12.67 -4.44 -28.36
N SER A 355 -12.53 -3.12 -28.47
CA SER A 355 -11.97 -2.29 -27.39
C SER A 355 -12.83 -2.27 -26.12
N ASP A 356 -14.13 -2.57 -26.25
CA ASP A 356 -15.11 -2.68 -25.17
C ASP A 356 -15.27 -4.11 -24.64
N ALA A 357 -14.56 -5.10 -25.23
CA ALA A 357 -14.66 -6.49 -24.83
C ALA A 357 -14.15 -6.73 -23.39
N PRO A 358 -14.96 -7.33 -22.49
CA PRO A 358 -14.53 -7.62 -21.12
C PRO A 358 -13.27 -8.49 -21.03
N ALA A 359 -13.09 -9.42 -21.97
CA ALA A 359 -11.89 -10.27 -22.09
C ALA A 359 -10.62 -9.43 -22.29
N LEU A 360 -10.69 -8.42 -23.17
CA LEU A 360 -9.57 -7.51 -23.42
C LEU A 360 -9.22 -6.69 -22.18
N HIS A 361 -10.22 -6.19 -21.44
CA HIS A 361 -9.98 -5.42 -20.21
C HIS A 361 -9.31 -6.25 -19.11
N LEU A 362 -9.54 -7.56 -19.06
CA LEU A 362 -8.84 -8.45 -18.14
C LEU A 362 -7.38 -8.63 -18.54
N ILE A 363 -7.09 -8.82 -19.82
CA ILE A 363 -5.73 -8.94 -20.34
C ILE A 363 -4.94 -7.64 -20.10
N GLN A 364 -5.55 -6.49 -20.39
CA GLN A 364 -4.99 -5.18 -20.09
C GLN A 364 -4.67 -5.03 -18.61
N HIS A 365 -5.60 -5.41 -17.73
CA HIS A 365 -5.39 -5.35 -16.30
C HIS A 365 -4.23 -6.23 -15.85
N ILE A 366 -4.11 -7.44 -16.38
CA ILE A 366 -3.00 -8.36 -16.08
C ILE A 366 -1.67 -7.75 -16.53
N ARG A 367 -1.60 -7.22 -17.76
CA ARG A 367 -0.41 -6.59 -18.31
C ARG A 367 0.02 -5.34 -17.53
N ASP A 368 -0.93 -4.44 -17.27
CA ASP A 368 -0.67 -3.20 -16.53
C ASP A 368 -0.18 -3.50 -15.10
N GLU A 369 -0.72 -4.53 -14.46
CA GLU A 369 -0.27 -4.97 -13.14
C GLU A 369 1.17 -5.53 -13.20
N SER A 370 1.54 -6.27 -14.25
CA SER A 370 2.92 -6.72 -14.49
C SER A 370 3.87 -5.53 -14.66
N HIS A 371 3.50 -4.60 -15.53
CA HIS A 371 4.28 -3.40 -15.79
C HIS A 371 4.47 -2.54 -14.53
N ASN A 372 3.39 -2.31 -13.77
CA ASN A 372 3.43 -1.60 -12.50
C ASN A 372 4.32 -2.33 -11.48
N HIS A 373 4.26 -3.66 -11.44
CA HIS A 373 5.10 -4.45 -10.56
C HIS A 373 6.58 -4.29 -10.90
N ALA A 374 6.95 -4.27 -12.18
CA ALA A 374 8.33 -3.99 -12.63
C ALA A 374 8.80 -2.58 -12.24
N ILE A 375 8.01 -1.54 -12.54
CA ILE A 375 8.32 -0.14 -12.23
C ILE A 375 8.56 0.07 -10.72
N ALA A 376 7.69 -0.50 -9.89
CA ALA A 376 7.82 -0.39 -8.43
C ALA A 376 9.14 -1.02 -7.94
N GLY A 377 9.61 -2.09 -8.59
CA GLY A 377 10.93 -2.69 -8.36
C GLY A 377 12.08 -1.71 -8.61
N HIS A 378 12.07 -1.04 -9.77
CA HIS A 378 13.08 -0.02 -10.10
C HIS A 378 13.06 1.16 -9.13
N ARG A 379 11.88 1.62 -8.71
CA ARG A 379 11.77 2.71 -7.71
C ARG A 379 12.40 2.32 -6.36
N ALA A 380 12.10 1.12 -5.87
CA ALA A 380 12.68 0.62 -4.62
C ALA A 380 14.20 0.43 -4.72
N LYS A 381 14.69 -0.11 -5.85
CA LYS A 381 16.12 -0.28 -6.11
C LYS A 381 16.85 1.05 -6.19
N ARG A 382 16.29 2.06 -6.88
CA ARG A 382 16.83 3.43 -6.92
C ARG A 382 16.89 4.09 -5.54
N ALA A 383 15.86 3.90 -4.72
CA ALA A 383 15.85 4.41 -3.35
C ALA A 383 16.95 3.73 -2.49
N LYS A 384 17.21 2.43 -2.72
CA LYS A 384 18.26 1.67 -2.03
C LYS A 384 19.67 2.05 -2.53
N ALA A 385 19.87 2.18 -3.84
CA ALA A 385 21.14 2.59 -4.44
C ALA A 385 21.52 4.05 -4.08
N ARG A 386 20.53 4.94 -3.92
CA ARG A 386 20.74 6.28 -3.34
C ARG A 386 21.07 6.25 -1.85
N ARG A 387 20.71 5.19 -1.13
CA ARG A 387 21.01 5.02 0.30
C ARG A 387 22.38 4.40 0.56
N THR A 388 22.93 3.62 -0.37
CA THR A 388 24.30 3.12 -0.30
C THR A 388 25.27 4.26 -0.56
N SER A 389 25.65 4.95 0.52
CA SER A 389 26.63 6.03 0.52
C SER A 389 28.02 5.48 0.18
N PRO A 390 28.90 6.22 -0.53
CA PRO A 390 30.30 5.84 -0.73
C PRO A 390 31.06 5.52 0.57
N LEU A 391 30.53 5.99 1.70
CA LEU A 391 31.04 5.77 3.05
C LEU A 391 30.64 4.41 3.67
N GLU A 392 29.82 3.59 3.00
CA GLU A 392 29.44 2.25 3.49
C GLU A 392 30.52 1.19 3.30
N GLY A 393 31.44 1.40 2.36
CA GLY A 393 32.54 0.45 2.08
C GLY A 393 33.81 0.69 2.89
N ILE A 394 33.87 1.73 3.73
CA ILE A 394 35.09 2.11 4.46
C ILE A 394 35.12 1.42 5.82
N GLU A 395 36.12 0.57 6.01
CA GLU A 395 36.34 -0.15 7.26
C GLU A 395 36.48 0.82 8.45
N GLY A 396 35.72 0.59 9.51
CA GLY A 396 35.69 1.48 10.70
C GLY A 396 34.65 2.61 10.68
N ILE A 397 33.85 2.76 9.61
CA ILE A 397 32.76 3.76 9.53
C ILE A 397 31.38 3.09 9.68
N GLY A 398 30.92 3.04 10.93
CA GLY A 398 29.54 2.70 11.23
C GLY A 398 28.53 3.83 10.92
N PRO A 399 27.22 3.54 10.96
CA PRO A 399 26.16 4.51 10.62
C PRO A 399 26.18 5.79 11.48
N LYS A 400 26.54 5.68 12.77
CA LYS A 400 26.67 6.84 13.69
C LYS A 400 27.79 7.79 13.27
N ARG A 401 28.99 7.27 13.00
CA ARG A 401 30.14 8.08 12.54
C ARG A 401 29.87 8.73 11.20
N ARG A 402 29.20 8.03 10.29
CA ARG A 402 28.77 8.58 8.98
C ARG A 402 27.84 9.77 9.13
N GLN A 403 26.82 9.65 9.98
CA GLN A 403 25.87 10.74 10.20
C GLN A 403 26.57 11.95 10.81
N SER A 404 27.47 11.75 11.78
CA SER A 404 28.28 12.82 12.36
C SER A 404 29.18 13.47 11.31
N LEU A 405 29.83 12.69 10.46
CA LEU A 405 30.71 13.17 9.39
C LEU A 405 29.96 14.06 8.39
N LEU A 406 28.81 13.59 7.88
CA LEU A 406 28.00 14.35 6.93
C LEU A 406 27.39 15.60 7.56
N LYS A 407 26.96 15.53 8.83
CA LYS A 407 26.40 16.68 9.56
C LYS A 407 27.45 17.75 9.82
N TYR A 408 28.66 17.35 10.23
CA TYR A 408 29.74 18.28 10.55
C TYR A 408 30.37 18.90 9.30
N MET A 409 30.43 18.16 8.19
CA MET A 409 30.97 18.66 6.92
C MET A 409 29.93 19.38 6.05
N GLY A 410 28.64 19.35 6.39
CA GLY A 410 27.59 19.98 5.58
C GLY A 410 27.16 19.17 4.35
N GLY A 411 27.54 17.90 4.26
CA GLY A 411 27.13 16.98 3.20
C GLY A 411 28.29 16.24 2.51
N LEU A 412 27.95 15.37 1.56
CA LEU A 412 28.93 14.51 0.88
C LEU A 412 29.86 15.29 -0.07
N GLN A 413 29.36 16.37 -0.69
CA GLN A 413 30.17 17.18 -1.61
C GLN A 413 31.26 17.96 -0.89
N GLU A 414 30.94 18.55 0.25
CA GLU A 414 31.92 19.26 1.08
C GLU A 414 32.91 18.30 1.72
N LEU A 415 32.46 17.11 2.14
CA LEU A 415 33.37 16.05 2.60
C LEU A 415 34.37 15.60 1.52
N LYS A 416 34.00 15.58 0.23
CA LYS A 416 34.94 15.26 -0.87
C LYS A 416 35.99 16.34 -1.10
N ARG A 417 35.70 17.58 -0.71
CA ARG A 417 36.60 18.74 -0.85
C ARG A 417 37.47 18.95 0.39
N ALA A 418 37.02 18.44 1.54
CA ALA A 418 37.72 18.56 2.81
C ALA A 418 39.09 17.89 2.79
N SER A 419 40.06 18.53 3.43
CA SER A 419 41.38 17.98 3.72
C SER A 419 41.32 16.90 4.81
N VAL A 420 42.35 16.05 4.88
CA VAL A 420 42.50 15.04 5.95
C VAL A 420 42.40 15.68 7.34
N GLU A 421 42.98 16.87 7.50
CA GLU A 421 43.00 17.63 8.75
C GLU A 421 41.60 18.13 9.15
N GLU A 422 40.76 18.49 8.19
CA GLU A 422 39.37 18.89 8.43
C GLU A 422 38.49 17.68 8.77
N ILE A 423 38.71 16.55 8.11
CA ILE A 423 38.00 15.30 8.39
C ILE A 423 38.34 14.79 9.80
N ALA A 424 39.60 14.95 10.24
CA ALA A 424 40.05 14.55 11.58
C ALA A 424 39.49 15.44 12.71
N LYS A 425 38.96 16.63 12.42
CA LYS A 425 38.27 17.49 13.41
C LYS A 425 36.89 16.96 13.80
N VAL A 426 36.34 16.01 13.05
CA VAL A 426 35.02 15.44 13.34
C VAL A 426 35.12 14.55 14.60
N PRO A 427 34.26 14.78 15.62
CA PRO A 427 34.27 14.00 16.84
C PRO A 427 34.13 12.48 16.58
N GLY A 428 35.09 11.70 17.09
CA GLY A 428 35.11 10.25 16.97
C GLY A 428 35.79 9.71 15.70
N ILE A 429 36.54 10.54 14.98
CA ILE A 429 37.38 10.15 13.83
C ILE A 429 38.86 10.35 14.18
N SER A 430 39.65 9.28 14.14
CA SER A 430 41.11 9.36 14.30
C SER A 430 41.77 9.87 13.03
N LYS A 431 43.00 10.38 13.14
CA LYS A 431 43.79 10.80 11.98
C LYS A 431 43.95 9.69 10.93
N SER A 432 44.19 8.45 11.37
CA SER A 432 44.27 7.28 10.50
C SER A 432 42.96 6.98 9.75
N LEU A 433 41.81 7.15 10.41
CA LEU A 433 40.51 6.96 9.78
C LEU A 433 40.19 8.10 8.80
N ALA A 434 40.60 9.32 9.11
CA ALA A 434 40.46 10.47 8.21
C ALA A 434 41.27 10.30 6.91
N GLU A 435 42.48 9.75 6.99
CA GLU A 435 43.29 9.39 5.81
C GLU A 435 42.61 8.32 4.95
N ASN A 436 42.09 7.26 5.58
CA ASN A 436 41.34 6.21 4.88
C ASN A 436 40.08 6.77 4.19
N ILE A 437 39.34 7.67 4.87
CA ILE A 437 38.18 8.35 4.29
C ILE A 437 38.56 9.17 3.07
N TYR A 438 39.61 9.97 3.20
CA TYR A 438 40.08 10.86 2.14
C TYR A 438 40.54 10.07 0.91
N GLN A 439 41.25 8.97 1.11
CA GLN A 439 41.68 8.09 0.01
C GLN A 439 40.49 7.41 -0.67
N ALA A 440 39.55 6.85 0.11
CA ALA A 440 38.36 6.17 -0.42
C ALA A 440 37.40 7.10 -1.19
N LEU A 441 37.43 8.42 -0.93
CA LEU A 441 36.60 9.41 -1.61
C LEU A 441 37.26 10.04 -2.85
N LYS A 442 38.57 9.84 -3.03
CA LYS A 442 39.36 10.31 -4.18
C LYS A 442 39.55 9.25 -5.28
N GLN A 443 39.28 7.99 -4.99
CA GLN A 443 38.99 6.96 -6.01
C GLN A 443 37.59 7.18 -6.57
#